data_AF-A0A850B755-F1
#
_entry.id   AF-A0A850B755-F1
#
_cell.length_a   1.000
_cell.length_b   1.000
_cell.length_c   1.000
_cell.angle_alpha   90.00
_cell.angle_beta   90.00
_cell.angle_gamma   90.00
#
_symmetry.space_group_name_H-M   'P 1'
#
loop_
_entity.id
_entity.type
_entity.pdbx_description
1 polymer ?
#
loop_
_entity_poly.entity_id
_entity_poly.type
_entity_poly.pdbx_seq_one_letter_code
_entity_poly.pdbx_strand_id
1 'polypeptide(L)'
;KAASTPAPVASVAGDGAAAAAAPALRQGVPRFGTFRAQKSKYYADQVLDPVSGRHYDADSGETTDKPVEMREDPAADERTDLLRQTGIYLAGLAFVIGIGALAVRVIPQWYLAVIAALNIAGGMAMPPLRVVPFGEDDSSDVAWAIPLILVLGPIVGGMAYGVIAIMRQDANPAVVGIFITYLLIRFPIQLAAGAGVGESLQSLVPFAPPAGGRWADHLALQWLPFAGMAGWYMASFMHRADE
;
A
#
# COMPACT_ATOMS: atom_id res chain seq x y z
N LYS A 1 -33.87 -53.94 36.21
CA LYS A 1 -33.55 -53.66 34.79
C LYS A 1 -32.24 -52.87 34.77
N ALA A 2 -31.11 -53.59 34.80
CA ALA A 2 -29.76 -53.06 34.81
C ALA A 2 -28.94 -53.94 33.87
N ALA A 3 -28.28 -53.33 32.89
CA ALA A 3 -27.54 -54.03 31.85
C ALA A 3 -26.22 -54.56 32.39
N SER A 4 -25.97 -55.83 32.06
CA SER A 4 -24.80 -56.63 32.38
C SER A 4 -23.56 -56.21 31.57
N THR A 5 -22.44 -56.02 32.26
CA THR A 5 -21.09 -56.10 31.70
C THR A 5 -20.75 -57.56 31.36
N PRO A 6 -20.06 -57.85 30.24
CA PRO A 6 -19.18 -59.01 30.17
C PRO A 6 -17.70 -58.59 30.23
N ALA A 7 -16.95 -59.42 30.97
CA ALA A 7 -15.51 -59.35 31.24
C ALA A 7 -14.68 -59.90 30.03
N PRO A 8 -13.33 -59.87 30.10
CA PRO A 8 -12.41 -59.74 28.96
C PRO A 8 -12.17 -61.04 28.21
N VAL A 9 -11.82 -60.95 26.92
CA VAL A 9 -11.28 -62.08 26.15
C VAL A 9 -9.76 -61.97 26.10
N ALA A 10 -9.13 -63.07 26.48
CA ALA A 10 -7.71 -63.27 26.69
C ALA A 10 -6.85 -63.04 25.45
N SER A 11 -5.62 -62.61 25.71
CA SER A 11 -4.48 -62.56 24.80
C SER A 11 -4.19 -63.94 24.20
N VAL A 12 -4.08 -64.02 22.87
CA VAL A 12 -3.36 -65.09 22.21
C VAL A 12 -1.99 -64.54 21.82
N ALA A 13 -0.98 -64.90 22.61
CA ALA A 13 0.41 -64.82 22.19
C ALA A 13 0.66 -65.98 21.21
N GLY A 14 0.94 -65.65 19.96
CA GLY A 14 1.54 -66.56 18.99
C GLY A 14 2.95 -66.08 18.72
N ASP A 15 3.93 -66.82 19.23
CA ASP A 15 5.35 -66.65 18.93
C ASP A 15 5.67 -67.01 17.48
N GLY A 16 6.53 -66.23 16.83
CA GLY A 16 7.32 -66.70 15.69
C GLY A 16 7.34 -65.79 14.47
N ALA A 17 8.11 -64.71 14.52
CA ALA A 17 9.13 -64.36 13.54
C ALA A 17 9.67 -62.96 13.86
N ALA A 18 10.96 -62.88 14.18
CA ALA A 18 11.69 -61.63 14.27
C ALA A 18 11.78 -60.99 12.87
N ALA A 19 10.72 -60.29 12.46
CA ALA A 19 10.85 -59.26 11.45
C ALA A 19 11.58 -58.10 12.13
N ALA A 20 12.80 -57.81 11.67
CA ALA A 20 13.55 -56.64 12.08
C ALA A 20 12.60 -55.44 12.09
N ALA A 21 12.40 -54.86 13.27
CA ALA A 21 11.59 -53.67 13.42
C ALA A 21 12.27 -52.57 12.60
N ALA A 22 11.74 -52.31 11.40
CA ALA A 22 12.00 -51.08 10.70
C ALA A 22 11.70 -49.95 11.70
N PRO A 23 12.58 -48.93 11.82
CA PRO A 23 12.35 -47.85 12.76
C PRO A 23 10.96 -47.29 12.49
N ALA A 24 10.16 -47.18 13.56
CA ALA A 24 8.83 -46.61 13.48
C ALA A 24 8.95 -45.26 12.78
N LEU A 25 8.48 -45.19 11.53
CA LEU A 25 8.34 -43.93 10.81
C LEU A 25 7.41 -43.08 11.66
N ARG A 26 7.98 -42.10 12.38
CA ARG A 26 7.22 -41.03 13.03
C ARG A 26 6.35 -40.43 11.95
N GLN A 27 5.06 -40.74 12.01
CA GLN A 27 4.08 -40.38 11.00
C GLN A 27 3.73 -38.90 11.18
N GLY A 28 4.67 -38.03 10.81
CA GLY A 28 4.44 -36.59 10.69
C GLY A 28 3.85 -36.30 9.31
N VAL A 29 2.67 -35.69 9.28
CA VAL A 29 1.90 -35.24 8.11
C VAL A 29 1.07 -36.33 7.39
N PRO A 30 -0.28 -36.19 7.31
CA PRO A 30 -1.14 -37.02 6.48
C PRO A 30 -0.76 -36.91 4.99
N ARG A 31 -0.49 -38.03 4.33
CA ARG A 31 -0.03 -38.08 2.92
C ARG A 31 -1.12 -37.98 1.85
N PHE A 32 -2.33 -37.48 2.15
CA PHE A 32 -3.40 -37.40 1.15
C PHE A 32 -4.10 -36.05 1.10
N GLY A 33 -4.06 -35.42 -0.07
CA GLY A 33 -4.81 -34.22 -0.44
C GLY A 33 -3.91 -33.12 -0.98
N THR A 34 -4.36 -32.41 -2.01
CA THR A 34 -3.71 -31.29 -2.73
C THR A 34 -3.45 -30.02 -1.87
N PHE A 35 -3.23 -30.17 -0.57
CA PHE A 35 -2.90 -29.07 0.32
C PHE A 35 -1.42 -28.73 0.18
N ARG A 36 -1.13 -27.62 -0.49
CA ARG A 36 0.13 -26.92 -0.28
C ARG A 36 0.05 -26.27 1.10
N ALA A 37 0.86 -26.73 2.05
CA ALA A 37 1.02 -26.06 3.32
C ALA A 37 1.40 -24.60 3.07
N GLN A 38 0.48 -23.67 3.32
CA GLN A 38 0.79 -22.26 3.34
C GLN A 38 1.49 -21.98 4.66
N LYS A 39 2.73 -21.47 4.60
CA LYS A 39 3.43 -20.95 5.78
C LYS A 39 2.52 -19.93 6.46
N SER A 40 2.26 -20.09 7.75
CA SER A 40 1.45 -19.15 8.50
C SER A 40 2.14 -17.78 8.50
N LYS A 41 1.39 -16.70 8.23
CA LYS A 41 1.90 -15.32 8.29
C LYS A 41 2.49 -14.97 9.66
N TYR A 42 2.02 -15.64 10.73
CA TYR A 42 2.40 -15.38 12.11
C TYR A 42 3.49 -16.33 12.63
N TYR A 43 3.72 -17.45 11.94
CA TYR A 43 4.73 -18.45 12.31
C TYR A 43 5.43 -18.92 11.04
N ALA A 44 6.45 -18.17 10.61
CA ALA A 44 7.18 -18.40 9.35
C ALA A 44 7.79 -19.81 9.26
N ASP A 45 8.02 -20.44 10.42
CA ASP A 45 8.66 -21.74 10.55
C ASP A 45 7.66 -22.84 10.93
N GLN A 46 6.34 -22.57 10.97
CA GLN A 46 5.34 -23.57 11.35
C GLN A 46 4.09 -23.60 10.46
N VAL A 47 3.53 -24.80 10.33
CA VAL A 47 2.27 -25.11 9.64
C VAL A 47 1.25 -25.55 10.69
N LEU A 48 0.08 -24.92 10.68
CA LEU A 48 -1.06 -25.30 11.52
C LEU A 48 -1.87 -26.40 10.84
N ASP A 49 -2.08 -27.53 11.51
CA ASP A 49 -3.06 -28.52 11.06
C ASP A 49 -4.46 -28.13 11.57
N PRO A 50 -5.41 -27.80 10.68
CA PRO A 50 -6.75 -27.40 11.08
C PRO A 50 -7.58 -28.54 11.70
N VAL A 51 -7.18 -29.80 11.51
CA VAL A 51 -7.89 -30.97 12.05
C VAL A 51 -7.43 -31.28 13.47
N SER A 52 -6.11 -31.24 13.73
CA SER A 52 -5.56 -31.54 15.06
C SER A 52 -5.29 -30.32 15.93
N GLY A 53 -5.30 -29.12 15.36
CA GLY A 53 -4.96 -27.87 16.05
C GLY A 53 -3.48 -27.78 16.47
N ARG A 54 -2.63 -28.69 15.99
CA ARG A 54 -1.20 -28.75 16.34
C ARG A 54 -0.36 -27.96 15.35
N HIS A 55 0.75 -27.42 15.86
CA HIS A 55 1.75 -26.74 15.07
C HIS A 55 2.88 -27.70 14.73
N TYR A 56 3.27 -27.72 13.45
CA TYR A 56 4.35 -28.53 12.92
C TYR A 56 5.43 -27.60 12.39
N ASP A 57 6.68 -27.93 12.62
CA ASP A 57 7.79 -27.22 12.00
C ASP A 57 7.74 -27.42 10.47
N ALA A 58 7.86 -26.32 9.72
CA ALA A 58 7.63 -26.29 8.28
C ALA A 58 8.73 -27.00 7.48
N ASP A 59 9.94 -27.11 8.04
CA ASP A 59 11.10 -27.66 7.36
C ASP A 59 11.35 -29.13 7.77
N SER A 60 11.04 -29.50 9.01
CA SER A 60 11.25 -30.86 9.55
C SER A 60 9.97 -31.70 9.68
N GLY A 61 8.79 -31.08 9.70
CA GLY A 61 7.51 -31.77 9.89
C GLY A 61 7.29 -32.33 11.30
N GLU A 62 8.16 -32.01 12.26
CA GLU A 62 8.01 -32.45 13.65
C GLU A 62 7.01 -31.57 14.41
N THR A 63 6.21 -32.19 15.28
CA THR A 63 5.32 -31.48 16.21
C THR A 63 6.13 -30.73 17.25
N THR A 64 5.86 -29.44 17.40
CA THR A 64 6.56 -28.57 18.36
C THR A 64 5.59 -28.13 19.45
N ASP A 65 5.92 -28.47 20.71
CA ASP A 65 5.17 -28.06 21.91
C ASP A 65 5.65 -26.71 22.48
N LYS A 66 6.67 -26.08 21.86
CA LYS A 66 7.17 -24.80 22.35
C LYS A 66 6.23 -23.68 21.89
N PRO A 67 5.70 -22.83 22.80
CA PRO A 67 5.09 -21.59 22.39
C PRO A 67 6.20 -20.75 21.78
N VAL A 68 6.21 -20.65 20.45
CA VAL A 68 7.05 -19.65 19.76
C VAL A 68 6.55 -18.32 20.29
N GLU A 69 7.43 -17.54 20.88
CA GLU A 69 7.14 -16.15 21.25
C GLU A 69 6.44 -15.52 20.05
N MET A 70 5.21 -15.00 20.25
CA MET A 70 4.52 -14.25 19.22
C MET A 70 5.51 -13.20 18.73
N ARG A 71 6.07 -13.43 17.54
CA ARG A 71 6.77 -12.38 16.83
C ARG A 71 5.73 -11.27 16.69
N GLU A 72 6.00 -10.12 17.31
CA GLU A 72 5.20 -8.90 17.15
C GLU A 72 4.79 -8.80 15.68
N ASP A 73 3.48 -8.62 15.43
CA ASP A 73 2.91 -8.72 14.09
C ASP A 73 3.75 -7.84 13.14
N PRO A 74 4.56 -8.44 12.25
CA PRO A 74 5.48 -7.66 11.43
C PRO A 74 4.72 -6.68 10.51
N ALA A 75 3.44 -6.95 10.25
CA ALA A 75 2.57 -6.02 9.52
C ALA A 75 2.11 -4.81 10.37
N ALA A 76 2.06 -4.94 11.70
CA ALA A 76 1.78 -3.83 12.59
C ALA A 76 2.96 -2.86 12.67
N ASP A 77 4.20 -3.38 12.69
CA ASP A 77 5.41 -2.57 12.66
C ASP A 77 5.57 -1.83 11.33
N GLU A 78 5.40 -2.54 10.20
CA GLU A 78 5.44 -1.95 8.86
C GLU A 78 4.37 -0.85 8.69
N ARG A 79 3.16 -1.08 9.19
CA ARG A 79 2.09 -0.08 9.16
C ARG A 79 2.43 1.14 10.01
N THR A 80 3.03 0.94 11.18
CA THR A 80 3.42 2.03 12.08
C THR A 80 4.52 2.89 11.45
N ASP A 81 5.48 2.26 10.78
CA ASP A 81 6.55 2.95 10.05
C ASP A 81 6.00 3.76 8.87
N LEU A 82 5.09 3.20 8.09
CA LEU A 82 4.45 3.90 6.97
C LEU A 82 3.62 5.10 7.46
N LEU A 83 2.87 4.95 8.56
CA LEU A 83 2.13 6.05 9.17
C LEU A 83 3.06 7.16 9.67
N ARG A 84 4.17 6.79 10.30
CA ARG A 84 5.19 7.73 10.77
C ARG A 84 5.82 8.50 9.61
N GLN A 85 6.23 7.81 8.56
CA GLN A 85 6.82 8.40 7.34
C GLN A 85 5.83 9.33 6.64
N THR A 86 4.58 8.90 6.50
CA THR A 86 3.49 9.72 5.97
C THR A 86 3.28 10.97 6.83
N GLY A 87 3.31 10.84 8.16
CA GLY A 87 3.21 11.97 9.09
C GLY A 87 4.34 12.99 8.93
N ILE A 88 5.59 12.51 8.79
CA ILE A 88 6.76 13.36 8.54
C ILE A 88 6.62 14.10 7.21
N TYR A 89 6.22 13.38 6.15
CA TYR A 89 5.98 13.98 4.83
C TYR A 89 4.88 15.05 4.90
N LEU A 90 3.73 14.75 5.50
CA LEU A 90 2.62 15.69 5.62
C LEU A 90 3.01 16.93 6.45
N ALA A 91 3.79 16.77 7.51
CA ALA A 91 4.29 17.89 8.29
C ALA A 91 5.24 18.79 7.49
N GLY A 92 6.19 18.18 6.76
CA GLY A 92 7.09 18.90 5.86
C GLY A 92 6.34 19.61 4.73
N LEU A 93 5.37 18.91 4.13
CA LEU A 93 4.51 19.44 3.07
C LEU A 93 3.69 20.64 3.58
N ALA A 94 3.06 20.53 4.76
CA ALA A 94 2.30 21.62 5.36
C ALA A 94 3.18 22.86 5.62
N PHE A 95 4.42 22.65 6.07
CA PHE A 95 5.37 23.74 6.27
C PHE A 95 5.72 24.47 4.97
N VAL A 96 6.07 23.74 3.91
CA VAL A 96 6.40 24.36 2.60
C VAL A 96 5.18 24.99 1.92
N ILE A 97 3.98 24.42 2.09
CA ILE A 97 2.72 25.04 1.67
C ILE A 97 2.52 26.37 2.41
N GLY A 98 2.79 26.42 3.72
CA GLY A 98 2.71 27.66 4.50
C GLY A 98 3.61 28.77 3.95
N ILE A 99 4.85 28.43 3.59
CA ILE A 99 5.79 29.37 2.94
C ILE A 99 5.27 29.80 1.56
N GLY A 100 4.81 28.85 0.74
CA GLY A 100 4.23 29.15 -0.57
C GLY A 100 2.99 30.04 -0.50
N ALA A 101 2.11 29.79 0.46
CA ALA A 101 0.92 30.59 0.70
C ALA A 101 1.27 32.03 1.10
N LEU A 102 2.30 32.20 1.94
CA LEU A 102 2.80 33.52 2.30
C LEU A 102 3.38 34.25 1.08
N ALA A 103 4.19 33.57 0.26
CA ALA A 103 4.77 34.14 -0.95
C ALA A 103 3.69 34.60 -1.95
N VAL A 104 2.68 33.76 -2.17
CA VAL A 104 1.55 34.07 -3.06
C VAL A 104 0.70 35.21 -2.52
N ARG A 105 0.57 35.35 -1.18
CA ARG A 105 -0.15 36.48 -0.60
C ARG A 105 0.54 37.82 -0.87
N VAL A 106 1.86 37.83 -1.05
CA VAL A 106 2.62 39.03 -1.45
C VAL A 106 2.54 39.26 -2.96
N ILE A 107 2.61 38.19 -3.76
CA ILE A 107 2.60 38.25 -5.22
C ILE A 107 1.55 37.26 -5.78
N PRO A 108 0.25 37.61 -5.80
CA PRO A 108 -0.83 36.67 -6.14
C PRO A 108 -0.71 36.07 -7.54
N GLN A 109 -0.15 36.82 -8.49
CA GLN A 109 0.05 36.37 -9.88
C GLN A 109 1.02 35.17 -10.02
N TRP A 110 1.79 34.84 -8.97
CA TRP A 110 2.75 33.72 -8.99
C TRP A 110 2.16 32.41 -8.51
N TYR A 111 0.87 32.36 -8.13
CA TYR A 111 0.27 31.18 -7.52
C TYR A 111 0.42 29.90 -8.35
N LEU A 112 0.28 29.96 -9.68
CA LEU A 112 0.47 28.79 -10.55
C LEU A 112 1.91 28.27 -10.51
N ALA A 113 2.89 29.17 -10.56
CA ALA A 113 4.30 28.80 -10.48
C ALA A 113 4.65 28.20 -9.11
N VAL A 114 4.10 28.76 -8.03
CA VAL A 114 4.28 28.23 -6.67
C VAL A 114 3.65 26.85 -6.53
N ILE A 115 2.42 26.65 -7.03
CA ILE A 115 1.79 25.32 -7.04
C ILE A 115 2.63 24.33 -7.85
N ALA A 116 3.12 24.71 -9.03
CA ALA A 116 3.97 23.85 -9.86
C ALA A 116 5.25 23.43 -9.13
N ALA A 117 5.96 24.39 -8.54
CA ALA A 117 7.20 24.15 -7.80
C ALA A 117 6.97 23.25 -6.57
N LEU A 118 5.91 23.51 -5.80
CA LEU A 118 5.55 22.67 -4.66
C LEU A 118 5.13 21.26 -5.08
N ASN A 119 4.47 21.10 -6.23
CA ASN A 119 4.12 19.77 -6.75
C ASN A 119 5.37 18.99 -7.14
N ILE A 120 6.33 19.62 -7.84
CA ILE A 120 7.62 19.00 -8.15
C ILE A 120 8.32 18.57 -6.87
N ALA A 121 8.44 19.48 -5.90
CA ALA A 121 9.09 19.19 -4.62
C ALA A 121 8.39 18.07 -3.84
N GLY A 122 7.05 18.07 -3.80
CA GLY A 122 6.26 17.00 -3.18
C GLY A 122 6.47 15.66 -3.88
N GLY A 123 6.40 15.65 -5.21
CA GLY A 123 6.71 14.48 -6.05
C GLY A 123 8.10 13.90 -5.77
N MET A 124 9.11 14.77 -5.70
CA MET A 124 10.49 14.38 -5.43
C MET A 124 10.69 13.83 -4.01
N ALA A 125 9.97 14.35 -3.02
CA ALA A 125 10.16 14.00 -1.63
C ALA A 125 9.46 12.69 -1.20
N MET A 126 8.39 12.28 -1.89
CA MET A 126 7.62 11.10 -1.49
C MET A 126 8.42 9.78 -1.49
N PRO A 127 9.21 9.44 -2.54
CA PRO A 127 9.94 8.17 -2.56
C PRO A 127 11.10 8.08 -1.55
N PRO A 128 11.97 9.10 -1.39
CA PRO A 128 13.03 9.06 -0.38
C PRO A 128 12.49 8.95 1.05
N LEU A 129 11.29 9.47 1.30
CA LEU A 129 10.59 9.34 2.58
C LEU A 129 9.81 8.03 2.71
N ARG A 130 9.89 7.14 1.70
CA ARG A 130 9.22 5.83 1.65
C ARG A 130 7.69 5.90 1.77
N VAL A 131 7.11 7.04 1.39
CA VAL A 131 5.64 7.21 1.33
C VAL A 131 5.06 6.48 0.12
N VAL A 132 5.83 6.43 -0.98
CA VAL A 132 5.47 5.79 -2.24
C VAL A 132 6.73 5.13 -2.84
N PRO A 133 6.61 4.10 -3.69
CA PRO A 133 7.75 3.50 -4.38
C PRO A 133 8.41 4.48 -5.38
N PHE A 134 9.64 4.18 -5.80
CA PHE A 134 10.27 4.92 -6.88
C PHE A 134 9.58 4.61 -8.22
N GLY A 135 9.69 5.55 -9.17
CA GLY A 135 9.03 5.41 -10.47
C GLY A 135 9.57 4.27 -11.34
N GLU A 136 10.74 3.70 -11.01
CA GLU A 136 11.27 2.54 -11.72
C GLU A 136 10.66 1.23 -11.23
N ASP A 137 10.24 1.18 -9.97
CA ASP A 137 9.69 -0.01 -9.32
C ASP A 137 8.21 -0.24 -9.66
N ASP A 138 7.48 0.85 -9.89
CA ASP A 138 6.04 0.81 -10.11
C ASP A 138 5.60 1.96 -11.03
N SER A 139 5.65 1.76 -12.35
CA SER A 139 5.16 2.72 -13.37
C SER A 139 4.12 2.16 -14.33
N SER A 140 3.65 0.93 -14.11
CA SER A 140 2.74 0.21 -15.02
C SER A 140 1.43 0.98 -15.29
N ASP A 141 0.99 1.77 -14.31
CA ASP A 141 -0.27 2.49 -14.32
C ASP A 141 -0.20 3.91 -14.87
N VAL A 142 1.00 4.46 -15.03
CA VAL A 142 1.20 5.83 -15.51
C VAL A 142 0.63 6.01 -16.92
N ALA A 143 0.79 4.99 -17.77
CA ALA A 143 0.24 4.95 -19.12
C ALA A 143 -1.30 5.01 -19.15
N TRP A 144 -1.98 4.56 -18.09
CA TRP A 144 -3.44 4.64 -17.96
C TRP A 144 -3.88 5.95 -17.28
N ALA A 145 -3.16 6.37 -16.25
CA ALA A 145 -3.48 7.57 -15.49
C ALA A 145 -3.35 8.83 -16.36
N ILE A 146 -2.28 8.97 -17.16
CA ILE A 146 -2.05 10.17 -17.96
C ILE A 146 -3.22 10.47 -18.93
N PRO A 147 -3.64 9.57 -19.82
CA PRO A 147 -4.76 9.84 -20.73
C PRO A 147 -6.06 10.17 -20.02
N LEU A 148 -6.37 9.47 -18.91
CA LEU A 148 -7.58 9.73 -18.13
C LEU A 148 -7.58 11.15 -17.55
N ILE A 149 -6.44 11.61 -17.04
CA ILE A 149 -6.30 12.97 -16.50
C ILE A 149 -6.37 14.02 -17.59
N LEU A 150 -5.74 13.77 -18.74
CA LEU A 150 -5.75 14.71 -19.87
C LEU A 150 -7.17 14.92 -20.40
N VAL A 151 -7.97 13.86 -20.46
CA VAL A 151 -9.34 13.91 -20.99
C VAL A 151 -10.34 14.35 -19.94
N LEU A 152 -10.29 13.80 -18.73
CA LEU A 152 -11.30 13.98 -17.69
C LEU A 152 -10.87 14.99 -16.61
N GLY A 153 -9.68 15.56 -16.70
CA GLY A 153 -9.08 16.36 -15.63
C GLY A 153 -8.60 15.51 -14.44
N PRO A 154 -7.89 16.11 -13.49
CA PRO A 154 -7.23 15.40 -12.40
C PRO A 154 -8.17 14.75 -11.40
N ILE A 155 -9.30 15.38 -11.10
CA ILE A 155 -10.25 14.86 -10.11
C ILE A 155 -11.06 13.71 -10.71
N VAL A 156 -11.71 13.92 -11.85
CA VAL A 156 -12.52 12.88 -12.49
C VAL A 156 -11.64 11.79 -13.09
N GLY A 157 -10.51 12.16 -13.70
CA GLY A 157 -9.50 11.21 -14.18
C GLY A 157 -8.87 10.41 -13.03
N GLY A 158 -8.57 11.03 -11.89
CA GLY A 158 -8.09 10.34 -10.69
C GLY A 158 -9.12 9.39 -10.09
N MET A 159 -10.40 9.78 -10.04
CA MET A 159 -11.50 8.88 -9.64
C MET A 159 -11.67 7.71 -10.61
N ALA A 160 -11.65 7.97 -11.92
CA ALA A 160 -11.74 6.94 -12.94
C ALA A 160 -10.56 5.96 -12.85
N TYR A 161 -9.36 6.49 -12.66
CA TYR A 161 -8.16 5.70 -12.39
C TYR A 161 -8.34 4.86 -11.12
N GLY A 162 -8.83 5.43 -10.03
CA GLY A 162 -9.11 4.70 -8.79
C GLY A 162 -10.08 3.53 -8.98
N VAL A 163 -11.14 3.72 -9.77
CA VAL A 163 -12.07 2.63 -10.13
C VAL A 163 -11.35 1.53 -10.92
N ILE A 164 -10.55 1.91 -11.92
CA ILE A 164 -9.77 0.96 -12.72
C ILE A 164 -8.77 0.19 -11.85
N ALA A 165 -8.08 0.89 -10.95
CA ALA A 165 -7.11 0.33 -10.02
C ALA A 165 -7.76 -0.68 -9.05
N ILE A 166 -8.94 -0.36 -8.51
CA ILE A 166 -9.74 -1.28 -7.69
C ILE A 166 -10.16 -2.51 -8.49
N MET A 167 -10.61 -2.33 -9.74
CA MET A 167 -11.00 -3.45 -10.61
C MET A 167 -9.82 -4.35 -10.97
N ARG A 168 -8.62 -3.79 -11.14
CA ARG A 168 -7.37 -4.53 -11.40
C ARG A 168 -6.75 -5.11 -10.14
N GLN A 169 -7.16 -4.66 -8.96
CA GLN A 169 -6.53 -4.97 -7.67
C GLN A 169 -5.02 -4.65 -7.66
N ASP A 170 -4.63 -3.66 -8.47
CA ASP A 170 -3.26 -3.30 -8.79
C ASP A 170 -3.25 -1.79 -8.90
N ALA A 171 -3.14 -1.14 -7.74
CA ALA A 171 -3.20 0.31 -7.60
C ALA A 171 -1.81 0.82 -7.30
N ASN A 172 -1.31 1.68 -8.18
CA ASN A 172 -0.05 2.36 -7.97
C ASN A 172 -0.21 3.45 -6.88
N PRO A 173 0.40 3.26 -5.68
CA PRO A 173 0.25 4.20 -4.58
C PRO A 173 0.93 5.55 -4.86
N ALA A 174 1.92 5.60 -5.76
CA ALA A 174 2.57 6.85 -6.14
C ALA A 174 1.64 7.76 -6.94
N VAL A 175 0.90 7.21 -7.91
CA VAL A 175 -0.10 7.97 -8.66
C VAL A 175 -1.14 8.58 -7.71
N VAL A 176 -1.66 7.79 -6.77
CA VAL A 176 -2.61 8.27 -5.75
C VAL A 176 -1.98 9.35 -4.86
N GLY A 177 -0.75 9.12 -4.38
CA GLY A 177 -0.02 10.07 -3.54
C GLY A 177 0.24 11.42 -4.22
N ILE A 178 0.56 11.42 -5.52
CA ILE A 178 0.74 12.63 -6.32
C ILE A 178 -0.55 13.45 -6.38
N PHE A 179 -1.69 12.81 -6.59
CA PHE A 179 -2.97 13.54 -6.63
C PHE A 179 -3.37 14.11 -5.29
N ILE A 180 -3.24 13.33 -4.22
CA ILE A 180 -3.54 13.80 -2.86
C ILE A 180 -2.65 14.99 -2.54
N THR A 181 -1.34 14.87 -2.81
CA THR A 181 -0.36 15.95 -2.63
C THR A 181 -0.75 17.19 -3.43
N TYR A 182 -1.12 17.03 -4.70
CA TYR A 182 -1.57 18.10 -5.56
C TYR A 182 -2.78 18.84 -4.96
N LEU A 183 -3.79 18.13 -4.46
CA LEU A 183 -4.97 18.75 -3.85
C LEU A 183 -4.65 19.48 -2.55
N LEU A 184 -3.79 18.89 -1.72
CA LEU A 184 -3.30 19.50 -0.48
C LEU A 184 -2.51 20.78 -0.75
N ILE A 185 -1.75 20.85 -1.84
CA ILE A 185 -1.02 22.07 -2.25
C ILE A 185 -1.98 23.09 -2.87
N ARG A 186 -2.80 22.66 -3.83
CA ARG A 186 -3.63 23.53 -4.65
C ARG A 186 -4.55 24.38 -3.80
N PHE A 187 -5.30 23.75 -2.89
CA PHE A 187 -6.41 24.41 -2.20
C PHE A 187 -5.94 25.56 -1.29
N PRO A 188 -4.94 25.39 -0.39
CA PRO A 188 -4.44 26.49 0.43
C PRO A 188 -3.78 27.60 -0.39
N ILE A 189 -3.07 27.26 -1.47
CA ILE A 189 -2.39 28.27 -2.30
C ILE A 189 -3.40 29.11 -3.10
N GLN A 190 -4.46 28.51 -3.63
CA GLN A 190 -5.54 29.25 -4.30
C GLN A 190 -6.27 30.19 -3.34
N LEU A 191 -6.58 29.72 -2.12
CA LEU A 191 -7.17 30.56 -1.09
C LEU A 191 -6.25 31.73 -0.70
N ALA A 192 -4.94 31.47 -0.58
CA ALA A 192 -3.95 32.50 -0.29
C ALA A 192 -3.83 33.54 -1.43
N ALA A 193 -4.05 33.13 -2.68
CA ALA A 193 -4.12 34.00 -3.85
C ALA A 193 -5.41 34.85 -3.91
N GLY A 194 -6.36 34.63 -3.00
CA GLY A 194 -7.62 35.36 -2.92
C GLY A 194 -8.79 34.68 -3.66
N ALA A 195 -8.63 33.44 -4.14
CA ALA A 195 -9.75 32.69 -4.69
C ALA A 195 -10.77 32.35 -3.60
N GLY A 196 -12.06 32.43 -3.93
CA GLY A 196 -13.11 31.98 -3.02
C GLY A 196 -13.09 30.46 -2.84
N VAL A 197 -13.66 29.96 -1.74
CA VAL A 197 -13.83 28.50 -1.54
C VAL A 197 -14.65 27.88 -2.66
N GLY A 198 -15.73 28.55 -3.08
CA GLY A 198 -16.59 28.09 -4.18
C GLY A 198 -15.86 28.03 -5.52
N GLU A 199 -15.04 29.04 -5.84
CA GLU A 199 -14.20 29.06 -7.04
C GLU A 199 -13.15 27.96 -7.01
N SER A 200 -12.51 27.76 -5.85
CA SER A 200 -11.51 26.71 -5.66
C SER A 200 -12.13 25.32 -5.88
N LEU A 201 -13.33 25.06 -5.35
CA LEU A 201 -14.05 23.81 -5.55
C LEU A 201 -14.56 23.63 -6.98
N GLN A 202 -15.12 24.68 -7.60
CA GLN A 202 -15.56 24.63 -8.98
C GLN A 202 -14.40 24.35 -9.95
N SER A 203 -13.23 24.91 -9.64
CA SER A 203 -12.03 24.70 -10.44
C SER A 203 -11.54 23.24 -10.42
N LEU A 204 -12.03 22.38 -9.51
CA LEU A 204 -11.72 20.94 -9.49
C LEU A 204 -12.33 20.18 -10.68
N VAL A 205 -13.36 20.75 -11.32
CA VAL A 205 -14.04 20.15 -12.47
C VAL A 205 -13.53 20.82 -13.76
N PRO A 206 -12.89 20.08 -14.67
CA PRO A 206 -12.21 20.69 -15.83
C PRO A 206 -13.17 21.38 -16.81
N PHE A 207 -14.40 20.88 -16.95
CA PHE A 207 -15.39 21.42 -17.89
C PHE A 207 -16.33 22.46 -17.28
N ALA A 208 -16.17 22.77 -15.99
CA ALA A 208 -16.93 23.85 -15.37
C ALA A 208 -16.35 25.19 -15.84
N PRO A 209 -17.19 26.15 -16.29
CA PRO A 209 -16.71 27.47 -16.67
C PRO A 209 -16.06 28.15 -15.47
N PRO A 210 -14.82 28.68 -15.57
CA PRO A 210 -14.15 29.30 -14.44
C PRO A 210 -14.78 30.65 -14.09
N ALA A 211 -14.74 30.99 -12.81
CA ALA A 211 -15.16 32.31 -12.34
C ALA A 211 -14.32 33.39 -13.05
N GLY A 212 -14.99 34.40 -13.61
CA GLY A 212 -14.31 35.48 -14.34
C GLY A 212 -13.71 35.10 -15.70
N GLY A 213 -14.01 33.92 -16.25
CA GLY A 213 -13.63 33.53 -17.62
C GLY A 213 -12.14 33.23 -17.83
N ARG A 214 -11.38 33.03 -16.74
CA ARG A 214 -9.92 32.76 -16.76
C ARG A 214 -9.60 31.31 -17.17
N TRP A 215 -9.94 30.94 -18.40
CA TRP A 215 -9.76 29.58 -18.92
C TRP A 215 -8.31 29.10 -18.94
N ALA A 216 -7.35 29.98 -19.25
CA ALA A 216 -5.94 29.63 -19.28
C ALA A 216 -5.46 29.11 -17.91
N ASP A 217 -5.81 29.82 -16.85
CA ASP A 217 -5.46 29.46 -15.47
C ASP A 217 -6.17 28.19 -15.01
N HIS A 218 -7.46 28.08 -15.33
CA HIS A 218 -8.27 26.92 -15.02
C HIS A 218 -7.73 25.66 -15.69
N LEU A 219 -7.35 25.74 -16.95
CA LEU A 219 -6.68 24.66 -17.67
C LEU A 219 -5.32 24.39 -17.04
N ALA A 220 -4.46 25.39 -16.85
CA ALA A 220 -3.13 25.19 -16.25
C ALA A 220 -3.21 24.39 -14.95
N LEU A 221 -4.15 24.74 -14.06
CA LEU A 221 -4.40 24.02 -12.82
C LEU A 221 -4.66 22.52 -13.03
N GLN A 222 -5.40 22.12 -14.06
CA GLN A 222 -5.68 20.70 -14.32
C GLN A 222 -4.43 19.89 -14.67
N TRP A 223 -3.38 20.54 -15.17
CA TRP A 223 -2.16 19.89 -15.66
C TRP A 223 -1.02 19.92 -14.63
N LEU A 224 -1.15 20.72 -13.57
CA LEU A 224 -0.15 20.79 -12.51
C LEU A 224 0.14 19.48 -11.74
N PRO A 225 -0.76 18.47 -11.64
CA PRO A 225 -0.37 17.17 -11.08
C PRO A 225 0.74 16.48 -11.88
N PHE A 226 0.86 16.75 -13.20
CA PHE A 226 1.97 16.21 -13.99
C PHE A 226 3.33 16.78 -13.56
N ALA A 227 3.36 17.97 -12.95
CA ALA A 227 4.57 18.50 -12.34
C ALA A 227 4.99 17.63 -11.13
N GLY A 228 4.02 17.09 -10.38
CA GLY A 228 4.28 16.12 -9.33
C GLY A 228 4.78 14.78 -9.86
N MET A 229 4.21 14.28 -10.97
CA MET A 229 4.74 13.10 -11.66
C MET A 229 6.17 13.32 -12.15
N ALA A 230 6.47 14.49 -12.73
CA ALA A 230 7.82 14.84 -13.16
C ALA A 230 8.78 14.82 -11.96
N GLY A 231 8.39 15.42 -10.84
CA GLY A 231 9.18 15.38 -9.60
C GLY A 231 9.40 13.95 -9.09
N TRP A 232 8.37 13.11 -9.14
CA TRP A 232 8.47 11.71 -8.74
C TRP A 232 9.47 10.92 -9.61
N TYR A 233 9.42 11.08 -10.94
CA TYR A 233 10.42 10.49 -11.84
C TYR A 233 11.82 11.09 -11.65
N MET A 234 11.92 12.37 -11.33
CA MET A 234 13.20 13.01 -10.99
C MET A 234 13.84 12.39 -9.74
N ALA A 235 13.05 11.94 -8.76
CA ALA A 235 13.59 11.22 -7.60
C ALA A 235 14.26 9.91 -8.01
N SER A 236 13.70 9.18 -8.98
CA SER A 236 14.30 7.93 -9.48
C SER A 236 15.69 8.17 -10.10
N PHE A 237 15.87 9.23 -10.88
CA PHE A 237 17.20 9.54 -11.45
C PHE A 237 18.27 9.87 -10.40
N MET A 238 17.85 10.32 -9.21
CA MET A 238 18.76 10.61 -8.11
C MET A 238 18.99 9.40 -7.19
N HIS A 239 18.17 8.36 -7.34
CA HIS A 239 18.33 7.10 -6.64
C HIS A 239 19.36 6.25 -7.40
N ARG A 240 20.45 5.87 -6.73
CA ARG A 240 21.36 4.87 -7.28
C ARG A 240 20.79 3.50 -6.93
N ALA A 241 20.77 2.59 -7.90
CA ALA A 241 20.27 1.22 -7.77
C ALA A 241 21.00 0.35 -6.71
N ASP A 242 21.97 0.93 -5.98
CA ASP A 242 22.86 0.25 -5.04
C ASP A 242 22.59 0.63 -3.56
N GLU A 243 21.59 1.48 -3.29
CA GLU A 243 21.16 1.91 -1.93
C GLU A 243 19.76 1.38 -1.57
#